data_AF-A0A833G3S0-F1
#
_entry.id   AF-A0A833G3S0-F1
#
_cell.length_a   1.000
_cell.length_b   1.000
_cell.length_c   1.000
_cell.angle_alpha   90.00
_cell.angle_beta   90.00
_cell.angle_gamma   90.00
#
_symmetry.space_group_name_H-M   'P 1'
#
loop_
_entity.id
_entity.type
_entity.pdbx_description
1 polymer ?
#
loop_
_entity_poly.entity_id
_entity_poly.type
_entity_poly.pdbx_seq_one_letter_code
_entity_poly.pdbx_strand_id
1 'polypeptide(L)' 'SEAWYAWCRDRYRSFDARTGTYTGYDGVRRFCVAG' A
#
# COMPACT_ATOMS: atom_id res chain seq x y z
N SER A 1 -2.14 13.83 -1.75
CA SER A 1 -1.68 12.77 -0.83
C SER A 1 -2.82 11.89 -0.34
N GLU A 2 -4.04 12.40 -0.13
CA GLU A 2 -5.20 11.54 0.22
C GLU A 2 -5.58 10.52 -0.84
N ALA A 3 -5.60 10.90 -2.12
CA ALA A 3 -5.96 9.97 -3.21
C ALA A 3 -5.02 8.76 -3.27
N TRP A 4 -3.70 8.99 -3.09
CA TRP A 4 -2.71 7.92 -3.00
C TRP A 4 -2.99 6.98 -1.82
N TYR A 5 -3.27 7.56 -0.64
CA TYR A 5 -3.58 6.79 0.57
C TYR A 5 -4.84 5.95 0.39
N ALA A 6 -5.92 6.56 -0.11
CA ALA A 6 -7.20 5.90 -0.33
C ALA A 6 -7.05 4.75 -1.33
N TRP A 7 -6.35 4.97 -2.44
CA TRP A 7 -6.10 3.95 -3.45
C TRP A 7 -5.29 2.78 -2.89
N CYS A 8 -4.18 3.05 -2.21
CA CYS A 8 -3.33 2.01 -1.65
C CYS A 8 -4.04 1.19 -0.57
N ARG A 9 -4.81 1.85 0.29
CA ARG A 9 -5.61 1.21 1.36
C ARG A 9 -6.69 0.29 0.78
N ASP A 10 -7.39 0.71 -0.27
CA ASP A 10 -8.44 -0.11 -0.90
C ASP A 10 -7.84 -1.29 -1.68
N ARG A 11 -6.71 -1.05 -2.37
CA ARG A 11 -6.05 -2.06 -3.21
C ARG A 11 -5.40 -3.17 -2.40
N TYR A 12 -4.76 -2.82 -1.27
CA TYR A 12 -3.95 -3.75 -0.48
C TYR A 12 -4.40 -3.80 0.97
N ARG A 13 -4.99 -4.93 1.36
CA ARG A 13 -5.44 -5.18 2.74
C ARG A 13 -4.29 -5.14 3.77
N SER A 14 -3.06 -5.38 3.34
CA SER A 14 -1.83 -5.34 4.15
C SER A 14 -1.12 -3.97 4.10
N PHE A 15 -1.77 -2.93 3.59
CA PHE A 15 -1.17 -1.61 3.48
C PHE A 15 -0.93 -0.96 4.86
N ASP A 16 0.30 -0.52 5.09
CA ASP A 16 0.71 0.28 6.23
C ASP A 16 0.93 1.74 5.79
N ALA A 17 0.02 2.61 6.23
CA ALA A 17 0.04 4.02 5.90
C ALA A 17 1.20 4.80 6.54
N ARG A 18 1.83 4.28 7.60
CA ARG A 18 2.98 4.94 8.25
C ARG A 18 4.23 4.84 7.39
N THR A 19 4.37 3.73 6.67
CA THR A 19 5.53 3.45 5.81
C THR A 19 5.21 3.56 4.32
N GLY A 20 3.93 3.60 3.95
CA GLY A 20 3.47 3.57 2.57
C GLY A 20 3.74 2.25 1.85
N THR A 21 3.85 1.16 2.61
CA THR A 21 4.19 -0.15 2.06
C THR A 21 3.05 -1.15 2.22
N TYR A 22 3.04 -2.19 1.40
CA TYR A 22 2.16 -3.33 1.56
C TYR A 22 2.98 -4.62 1.46
N THR A 23 2.46 -5.70 2.04
CA THR A 23 3.07 -7.03 1.94
C THR A 23 2.33 -7.84 0.88
N GLY A 24 3.05 -8.27 -0.16
CA GLY A 24 2.52 -9.13 -1.22
C GLY A 24 2.31 -10.57 -0.75
N TYR A 25 1.67 -11.39 -1.59
CA TYR A 25 1.47 -12.82 -1.30
C TYR A 25 2.79 -13.60 -1.21
N ASP A 26 3.85 -13.07 -1.81
CA ASP A 26 5.22 -13.58 -1.68
C ASP A 26 5.90 -13.19 -0.36
N GLY A 27 5.20 -12.49 0.54
CA GLY A 27 5.73 -12.03 1.82
C GLY A 27 6.66 -10.82 1.71
N VAL A 28 6.90 -10.31 0.50
CA VAL A 28 7.82 -9.18 0.29
C VAL A 28 7.08 -7.87 0.45
N ARG A 29 7.70 -6.95 1.22
CA ARG A 29 7.18 -5.62 1.47
C ARG A 29 7.61 -4.66 0.35
N ARG A 30 6.65 -3.95 -0.25
CA ARG A 30 6.87 -3.05 -1.38
C ARG A 30 6.22 -1.70 -1.13
N PHE A 31 6.82 -0.63 -1.62
CA PHE A 31 6.19 0.69 -1.59
C PHE A 31 5.01 0.73 -2.55
N CYS A 32 3.90 1.28 -2.09
CA CYS A 32 2.72 1.47 -2.93
C CYS A 32 2.88 2.73 -3.78
N VAL A 33 2.80 2.58 -5.09
CA VAL A 33 2.68 3.69 -6.04
C VAL A 33 1.25 3.70 -6.54
N ALA A 34 0.49 4.73 -6.15
CA ALA A 34 -0.84 4.95 -6.71
C ALA A 34 -0.68 5.33 -8.18
N GLY A 35 -1.40 4.59 -9.04
CA GLY A 35 -1.48 4.84 -10.48
C GLY A 35 -2.56 5.86 -10.83
#